data_AF-A0A383F1S6-F1
#
_entry.id   AF-A0A383F1S6-F1
#
_cell.length_a   1.000
_cell.length_b   1.000
_cell.length_c   1.000
_cell.angle_alpha   90.00
_cell.angle_beta   90.00
_cell.angle_gamma   90.00
#
_symmetry.space_group_name_H-M   'P 1'
#
loop_
_entity.id
_entity.type
_entity.pdbx_description
1 polymer ?
#
loop_
_entity_poly.entity_id
_entity_poly.type
_entity_poly.pdbx_seq_one_letter_code
_entity_poly.pdbx_strand_id
1 'polypeptide(L)'
;HQGFSHLINNTYPLIILGGMLFYFYKKLGLRIFLWLFFIAGFWLWAIGRSNFHIGASGVVYALASFIFFSGLIKKQTKLSAASLLVIFLYGSMIWGVSPIYDGVSWEGHLAGLLAGLLLAIFYRNEGPKPKKYQWEIDEELEKEMAENNDVNIKYFYKE
;
A
#
# COMPACT_ATOMS: atom_id res chain seq x y z
N HIS A 1 -8.27 0.18 30.98
CA HIS A 1 -8.66 -0.83 29.98
C HIS A 1 -9.46 -0.13 28.88
N GLN A 2 -8.90 0.00 27.67
CA GLN A 2 -9.66 0.54 26.54
C GLN A 2 -10.64 -0.55 26.09
N GLY A 3 -11.91 -0.41 26.50
CA GLY A 3 -12.92 -1.48 26.49
C GLY A 3 -13.33 -2.01 25.10
N PHE A 4 -14.38 -2.84 25.09
CA PHE A 4 -14.92 -3.52 23.91
C PHE A 4 -15.17 -2.62 22.69
N SER A 5 -15.49 -1.33 22.91
CA SER A 5 -15.64 -0.33 21.86
C SER A 5 -14.34 -0.07 21.08
N HIS A 6 -13.17 -0.06 21.74
CA HIS A 6 -11.88 0.09 21.06
C HIS A 6 -11.52 -1.13 20.21
N LEU A 7 -11.94 -2.33 20.61
CA LEU A 7 -11.73 -3.53 19.82
C LEU A 7 -12.54 -3.46 18.51
N ILE A 8 -13.84 -3.14 18.61
CA ILE A 8 -14.74 -3.01 17.45
C ILE A 8 -14.25 -1.93 16.46
N ASN A 9 -13.80 -0.78 16.97
CA ASN A 9 -13.32 0.32 16.14
C ASN A 9 -12.07 -0.05 15.31
N ASN A 10 -11.30 -1.05 15.74
CA ASN A 10 -10.16 -1.56 14.97
C ASN A 10 -10.54 -2.76 14.08
N THR A 11 -11.55 -3.54 14.44
CA THR A 11 -11.98 -4.72 13.67
C THR A 11 -12.41 -4.35 12.25
N TYR A 12 -13.28 -3.34 12.07
CA TYR A 12 -13.76 -2.98 10.73
C TYR A 12 -12.62 -2.50 9.81
N PRO A 13 -11.76 -1.54 10.22
CA PRO A 13 -10.61 -1.16 9.40
C PRO A 13 -9.66 -2.32 9.11
N LEU A 14 -9.38 -3.20 10.07
CA LEU A 14 -8.51 -4.36 9.85
C LEU A 14 -9.07 -5.30 8.79
N ILE A 15 -10.38 -5.59 8.83
CA ILE A 15 -11.02 -6.46 7.84
C ILE A 15 -11.00 -5.79 6.46
N ILE A 16 -11.35 -4.52 6.38
CA ILE A 16 -11.44 -3.80 5.09
C ILE A 16 -10.04 -3.63 4.48
N LEU A 17 -9.09 -3.08 5.23
CA LEU A 17 -7.74 -2.81 4.74
C LEU A 17 -6.92 -4.09 4.56
N GLY A 18 -7.08 -5.06 5.48
CA GLY A 18 -6.51 -6.39 5.31
C GLY A 18 -7.07 -7.10 4.09
N GLY A 19 -8.39 -7.03 3.88
CA GLY A 19 -9.05 -7.54 2.68
C GLY A 19 -8.51 -6.90 1.40
N MET A 20 -8.32 -5.58 1.38
CA MET A 20 -7.67 -4.88 0.26
C MET A 20 -6.24 -5.38 0.03
N LEU A 21 -5.44 -5.52 1.09
CA LEU A 21 -4.08 -6.06 0.98
C LEU A 21 -4.07 -7.43 0.31
N PHE A 22 -4.87 -8.38 0.82
CA PHE A 22 -4.94 -9.73 0.25
C PHE A 22 -5.57 -9.77 -1.15
N TYR A 23 -6.48 -8.85 -1.46
CA TYR A 23 -7.06 -8.72 -2.80
C TYR A 23 -6.01 -8.28 -3.84
N PHE A 24 -5.24 -7.23 -3.55
CA PHE A 24 -4.26 -6.65 -4.48
C PHE A 24 -2.94 -7.42 -4.50
N TYR A 25 -2.49 -7.93 -3.36
CA TYR A 25 -1.19 -8.59 -3.20
C TYR A 25 -1.34 -10.07 -2.87
N LYS A 26 -2.23 -10.81 -3.54
CA LYS A 26 -2.59 -12.22 -3.23
C LYS A 26 -1.44 -13.13 -2.77
N LYS A 27 -0.32 -13.17 -3.51
CA LYS A 27 0.84 -14.03 -3.20
C LYS A 27 1.73 -13.50 -2.08
N LEU A 28 1.71 -12.19 -1.84
CA LEU A 28 2.61 -11.48 -0.93
C LEU A 28 1.89 -10.97 0.32
N GLY A 29 0.56 -11.02 0.36
CA GLY A 29 -0.26 -10.32 1.35
C GLY A 29 0.09 -10.73 2.78
N LEU A 30 0.30 -12.02 3.03
CA LEU A 30 0.69 -12.51 4.35
C LEU A 30 2.08 -12.00 4.75
N ARG A 31 3.05 -12.03 3.81
CA ARG A 31 4.41 -11.54 4.04
C ARG A 31 4.39 -10.03 4.33
N ILE A 32 3.69 -9.25 3.52
CA ILE A 32 3.55 -7.80 3.70
C ILE A 32 2.87 -7.51 5.04
N PHE A 33 1.79 -8.20 5.38
CA PHE A 33 1.08 -8.03 6.64
C PHE A 33 2.00 -8.27 7.85
N LEU A 34 2.77 -9.37 7.85
CA LEU A 34 3.72 -9.67 8.92
C LEU A 34 4.79 -8.58 9.03
N TRP A 35 5.35 -8.13 7.90
CA TRP A 35 6.32 -7.03 7.92
C TRP A 35 5.72 -5.72 8.43
N LEU A 36 4.50 -5.36 8.03
CA LEU A 36 3.81 -4.18 8.57
C LEU A 36 3.68 -4.29 10.09
N PHE A 37 3.26 -5.45 10.59
CA PHE A 37 3.12 -5.72 12.03
C PHE A 37 4.46 -5.57 12.76
N PHE A 38 5.52 -6.24 12.30
CA PHE A 38 6.83 -6.22 12.95
C PHE A 38 7.53 -4.86 12.85
N ILE A 39 7.49 -4.20 11.69
CA ILE A 39 8.11 -2.88 11.52
C ILE A 39 7.38 -1.86 12.38
N ALA A 40 6.04 -1.79 12.33
CA ALA A 40 5.29 -0.86 13.18
C ALA A 40 5.56 -1.11 14.67
N GLY A 41 5.60 -2.37 15.10
CA GLY A 41 5.93 -2.74 16.48
C GLY A 41 7.36 -2.39 16.89
N PHE A 42 8.34 -2.61 16.01
CA PHE A 42 9.74 -2.27 16.26
C PHE A 42 9.95 -0.75 16.40
N TRP A 43 9.40 0.03 15.48
CA TRP A 43 9.50 1.49 15.54
C TRP A 43 8.80 2.04 16.79
N LEU A 44 7.63 1.51 17.15
CA LEU A 44 6.95 1.87 18.39
C LEU A 44 7.80 1.52 19.63
N TRP A 45 8.44 0.34 19.66
CA TRP A 45 9.34 -0.01 20.77
C TRP A 45 10.52 0.97 20.89
N ALA A 46 11.06 1.43 19.76
CA ALA A 46 12.20 2.35 19.75
C ALA A 46 11.85 3.79 20.15
N ILE A 47 10.66 4.28 19.78
CA ILE A 47 10.27 5.70 19.98
C ILE A 47 9.22 5.88 21.10
N GLY A 48 8.56 4.81 21.51
CA GLY A 48 7.44 4.82 22.44
C GLY A 48 7.87 5.05 23.88
N ARG A 49 7.12 5.90 24.59
CA ARG A 49 7.27 6.09 26.04
C ARG A 49 6.82 4.84 26.79
N SER A 50 7.27 4.66 28.04
CA SER A 50 7.06 3.47 28.89
C SER A 50 5.60 3.12 29.23
N ASN A 51 4.62 3.85 28.71
CA ASN A 51 3.21 3.53 28.87
C ASN A 51 2.74 2.72 27.67
N PHE A 52 2.61 1.41 27.90
CA PHE A 52 2.02 0.40 27.00
C PHE A 52 0.86 0.94 26.17
N HIS A 53 0.86 0.66 24.86
CA HIS A 53 0.04 -0.40 24.26
C HIS A 53 0.49 -0.66 22.80
N ILE A 54 0.90 -1.90 22.51
CA ILE A 54 0.90 -2.44 21.14
C ILE A 54 -0.56 -2.46 20.71
N GLY A 55 -0.99 -1.43 20.00
CA GLY A 55 -2.37 -1.25 19.58
C GLY A 55 -2.61 -1.88 18.22
N ALA A 56 -3.73 -2.60 18.08
CA ALA A 56 -4.26 -2.99 16.76
C ALA A 56 -4.34 -1.79 15.81
N SER A 57 -4.54 -0.57 16.33
CA SER A 57 -4.55 0.67 15.56
C SER A 57 -3.24 0.91 14.82
N GLY A 58 -2.05 0.66 15.39
CA GLY A 58 -0.78 0.83 14.68
C GLY A 58 -0.71 0.01 13.38
N VAL A 59 -1.27 -1.21 13.41
CA VAL A 59 -1.40 -2.08 12.23
C VAL A 59 -2.42 -1.50 11.22
N VAL A 60 -3.52 -0.92 11.69
CA VAL A 60 -4.49 -0.21 10.84
C VAL A 60 -3.81 0.95 10.11
N TYR A 61 -3.03 1.79 10.82
CA TYR A 61 -2.25 2.88 10.22
C TYR A 61 -1.25 2.35 9.19
N ALA A 62 -0.58 1.24 9.50
CA ALA A 62 0.37 0.61 8.58
C ALA A 62 -0.30 0.10 7.30
N LEU A 63 -1.45 -0.57 7.41
CA LEU A 63 -2.23 -1.04 6.27
C LEU A 63 -2.78 0.12 5.43
N ALA A 64 -3.39 1.11 6.07
CA ALA A 64 -3.93 2.29 5.38
C ALA A 64 -2.84 3.02 4.61
N SER A 65 -1.71 3.30 5.27
CA SER A 65 -0.53 3.92 4.66
C SER A 65 0.02 3.09 3.50
N PHE A 66 0.18 1.76 3.68
CA PHE A 66 0.68 0.89 2.62
C PHE A 66 -0.20 0.90 1.37
N ILE A 67 -1.53 0.78 1.52
CA ILE A 67 -2.47 0.79 0.39
C ILE A 67 -2.47 2.15 -0.29
N PHE A 68 -2.55 3.23 0.48
CA PHE A 68 -2.53 4.60 -0.03
C PHE A 68 -1.28 4.90 -0.85
N PHE A 69 -0.09 4.70 -0.28
CA PHE A 69 1.16 4.96 -0.99
C PHE A 69 1.37 3.98 -2.16
N SER A 70 0.95 2.73 -2.03
CA SER A 70 1.03 1.78 -3.15
C SER A 70 0.22 2.25 -4.36
N GLY A 71 -1.00 2.79 -4.16
CA GLY A 71 -1.81 3.28 -5.28
C GLY A 71 -1.33 4.59 -5.88
N LEU A 72 -0.64 5.43 -5.10
CA LEU A 72 0.07 6.60 -5.63
C LEU A 72 1.29 6.20 -6.47
N ILE A 73 2.09 5.23 -5.99
CA ILE A 73 3.35 4.85 -6.63
C ILE A 73 3.13 4.01 -7.90
N LYS A 74 2.22 3.03 -7.85
CA LYS A 74 2.09 2.02 -8.91
C LYS A 74 1.33 2.49 -10.15
N LYS A 75 0.64 3.63 -10.08
CA LYS A 75 -0.19 4.18 -11.16
C LYS A 75 -1.16 3.15 -11.77
N GLN A 76 -1.62 2.20 -10.96
CA GLN A 76 -2.56 1.16 -11.36
C GLN A 76 -3.97 1.60 -10.97
N THR A 77 -4.88 1.67 -11.94
CA THR A 77 -6.19 2.32 -11.78
C THR A 77 -7.02 1.81 -10.60
N LYS A 78 -7.11 0.49 -10.41
CA LYS A 78 -7.88 -0.13 -9.31
C LYS A 78 -7.24 0.16 -7.94
N LEU A 79 -5.91 0.14 -7.85
CA LEU A 79 -5.19 0.39 -6.61
C LEU A 79 -5.17 1.87 -6.25
N SER A 80 -5.11 2.76 -7.25
CA SER A 80 -5.30 4.20 -7.06
C SER A 80 -6.72 4.50 -6.60
N ALA A 81 -7.75 3.84 -7.14
CA ALA A 81 -9.12 3.96 -6.65
C ALA A 81 -9.27 3.46 -5.20
N ALA A 82 -8.61 2.36 -4.84
CA ALA A 82 -8.55 1.91 -3.45
C ALA A 82 -7.87 2.94 -2.53
N SER A 83 -6.83 3.63 -3.01
CA SER A 83 -6.18 4.71 -2.25
C SER A 83 -7.10 5.90 -2.01
N LEU A 84 -7.89 6.30 -3.02
CA LEU A 84 -8.92 7.33 -2.87
C LEU A 84 -9.99 6.91 -1.86
N LEU A 85 -10.42 5.64 -1.89
CA LEU A 85 -11.35 5.10 -0.92
C LEU A 85 -10.78 5.11 0.50
N VAL A 86 -9.50 4.79 0.67
CA VAL A 86 -8.81 4.89 1.96
C VAL A 86 -8.81 6.33 2.47
N ILE A 87 -8.47 7.31 1.63
CA ILE A 87 -8.54 8.74 2.02
C ILE A 87 -9.98 9.12 2.41
N PHE A 88 -10.97 8.70 1.62
CA PHE A 88 -12.36 9.06 1.87
C PHE A 88 -12.89 8.50 3.20
N LEU A 89 -12.63 7.22 3.48
CA LEU A 89 -13.13 6.54 4.67
C LEU A 89 -12.28 6.77 5.92
N TYR A 90 -10.98 6.94 5.74
CA TYR A 90 -9.98 6.91 6.82
C TYR A 90 -9.04 8.12 6.80
N GLY A 91 -9.27 9.13 5.97
CA GLY A 91 -8.40 10.32 5.89
C GLY A 91 -8.29 11.10 7.19
N SER A 92 -9.32 11.07 8.04
CA SER A 92 -9.29 11.67 9.38
C SER A 92 -8.24 11.05 10.30
N MET A 93 -7.75 9.84 10.00
CA MET A 93 -6.67 9.19 10.76
C MET A 93 -5.39 10.03 10.78
N ILE A 94 -5.16 10.91 9.81
CA ILE A 94 -3.96 11.77 9.79
C ILE A 94 -3.81 12.60 11.07
N TRP A 95 -4.92 13.02 11.68
CA TRP A 95 -4.92 13.78 12.93
C TRP A 95 -4.45 12.95 14.13
N GLY A 96 -4.66 11.63 14.10
CA GLY A 96 -4.21 10.72 15.15
C GLY A 96 -2.71 10.45 15.15
N VAL A 97 -1.98 10.88 14.11
CA VAL A 97 -0.51 10.82 14.04
C VAL A 97 0.13 11.98 14.82
N SER A 98 -0.64 13.04 15.09
CA SER A 98 -0.16 14.22 15.80
C SER A 98 -0.46 14.14 17.30
N PRO A 99 0.38 14.73 18.17
CA PRO A 99 0.17 14.75 19.62
C PRO A 99 -0.89 15.80 20.03
N ILE A 100 -2.10 15.69 19.46
CA ILE A 100 -3.20 16.64 19.66
C ILE A 100 -4.20 16.13 20.70
N TYR A 101 -4.35 14.81 20.82
CA TYR A 101 -5.34 14.16 21.68
C TYR A 101 -4.66 13.45 22.85
N ASP A 102 -5.02 13.84 24.07
CA ASP A 102 -4.55 13.16 25.27
C ASP A 102 -5.06 11.71 25.32
N GLY A 103 -4.19 10.79 25.74
CA GLY A 103 -4.52 9.36 25.83
C GLY A 103 -4.49 8.58 24.51
N VAL A 104 -4.10 9.23 23.39
CA VAL A 104 -3.85 8.57 22.10
C VAL A 104 -2.36 8.29 21.94
N SER A 105 -2.01 7.06 21.56
CA SER A 105 -0.64 6.67 21.23
C SER A 105 -0.26 7.14 19.82
N TRP A 106 -0.03 8.45 19.67
CA TRP A 106 0.33 9.07 18.40
C TRP A 106 1.66 8.50 17.86
N GLU A 107 2.58 8.11 18.74
CA GLU A 107 3.84 7.45 18.37
C GLU A 107 3.58 6.13 17.63
N GLY A 108 2.61 5.33 18.10
CA GLY A 108 2.22 4.07 17.45
C GLY A 108 1.56 4.28 16.10
N HIS A 109 0.75 5.34 15.97
CA HIS A 109 0.14 5.73 14.71
C HIS A 109 1.18 6.21 13.69
N LEU A 110 2.15 7.02 14.14
CA LEU A 110 3.28 7.47 13.31
C LEU A 110 4.15 6.28 12.87
N ALA A 111 4.51 5.39 13.79
CA ALA A 111 5.26 4.18 13.48
C ALA A 111 4.54 3.32 12.43
N GLY A 112 3.22 3.15 12.57
CA GLY A 112 2.39 2.49 11.57
C GLY A 112 2.44 3.18 10.21
N LEU A 113 2.21 4.49 10.18
CA LEU A 113 2.27 5.28 8.94
C LEU A 113 3.61 5.10 8.22
N LEU A 114 4.72 5.21 8.94
CA LEU A 114 6.07 5.06 8.39
C LEU A 114 6.33 3.63 7.90
N ALA A 115 5.89 2.61 8.63
CA ALA A 115 6.00 1.21 8.21
C ALA A 115 5.28 0.96 6.87
N GLY A 116 4.06 1.50 6.73
CA GLY A 116 3.29 1.39 5.50
C GLY A 116 3.94 2.09 4.31
N LEU A 117 4.45 3.30 4.52
CA LEU A 117 5.19 4.05 3.49
C LEU A 117 6.46 3.30 3.05
N LEU A 118 7.24 2.83 4.02
CA LEU A 118 8.49 2.10 3.76
C LEU A 118 8.23 0.85 2.92
N LEU A 119 7.25 0.04 3.30
CA LEU A 119 6.92 -1.17 2.54
C LEU A 119 6.27 -0.88 1.19
N ALA A 120 5.50 0.20 1.05
CA ALA A 120 4.95 0.60 -0.25
C ALA A 120 6.07 0.97 -1.24
N ILE A 121 7.13 1.61 -0.75
CA ILE A 121 8.34 1.89 -1.54
C ILE A 121 9.09 0.59 -1.85
N PHE A 122 9.28 -0.28 -0.85
CA PHE A 122 10.01 -1.55 -1.03
C PHE A 122 9.34 -2.48 -2.05
N TYR A 123 8.02 -2.68 -1.93
CA TYR A 123 7.22 -3.52 -2.83
C TYR A 123 6.71 -2.79 -4.09
N ARG A 124 7.28 -1.63 -4.44
CA ARG A 124 6.83 -0.82 -5.60
C ARG A 124 6.87 -1.58 -6.93
N ASN A 125 7.75 -2.58 -7.07
CA ASN A 125 7.89 -3.40 -8.28
C ASN A 125 7.07 -4.71 -8.23
N GLU A 126 6.42 -5.03 -7.11
CA GLU A 126 5.70 -6.28 -6.89
C GLU A 126 4.18 -6.06 -6.77
N GLY A 127 3.33 -7.00 -7.19
CA GLY A 127 1.87 -6.85 -7.08
C GLY A 127 1.21 -6.29 -8.35
N PRO A 128 0.11 -5.52 -8.24
CA PRO A 128 -0.67 -5.09 -9.40
C PRO A 128 0.16 -4.28 -10.40
N LYS A 129 0.14 -4.69 -11.67
CA LYS A 129 0.80 -3.98 -12.78
C LYS A 129 -0.18 -2.98 -13.42
N PRO A 130 0.32 -1.83 -13.92
CA PRO A 130 -0.49 -0.95 -14.76
C PRO A 130 -0.97 -1.70 -16.00
N LYS A 131 -2.12 -1.30 -16.54
CA LYS A 131 -2.65 -1.85 -17.78
C LYS A 131 -1.81 -1.29 -18.93
N LYS A 132 -1.19 -2.17 -19.74
CA LYS A 132 -0.61 -1.78 -21.03
C LYS A 132 -1.69 -1.78 -22.10
N TYR A 133 -1.68 -0.76 -22.95
CA TYR A 133 -2.55 -0.66 -24.13
C TYR A 133 -1.87 -1.25 -25.37
N GLN A 134 -2.66 -1.58 -26.39
CA GLN A 134 -2.15 -2.21 -27.61
C GLN A 134 -1.04 -1.39 -28.27
N TRP A 135 -1.22 -0.07 -28.38
CA TRP A 135 -0.21 0.82 -28.97
C TRP A 135 1.12 0.81 -28.19
N GLU A 136 1.10 0.67 -26.86
CA GLU A 136 2.33 0.56 -26.05
C GLU A 136 3.05 -0.76 -26.31
N ILE A 137 2.30 -1.83 -26.57
CA ILE A 137 2.84 -3.15 -26.92
C ILE A 137 3.42 -3.11 -28.33
N ASP A 138 2.71 -2.50 -29.28
CA ASP A 138 3.15 -2.35 -30.68
C ASP A 138 4.45 -1.52 -30.74
N GLU A 139 4.53 -0.39 -30.02
CA GLU A 139 5.77 0.41 -29.94
C GLU A 139 6.95 -0.34 -29.29
N GLU A 140 6.70 -1.18 -28.28
CA GLU A 140 7.73 -2.02 -27.66
C GLU A 140 8.22 -3.11 -28.62
N LEU A 141 7.31 -3.76 -29.33
CA LEU A 141 7.62 -4.76 -30.37
C LEU A 141 8.41 -4.15 -31.52
N GLU A 142 8.01 -2.99 -32.03
CA GLU A 142 8.74 -2.29 -33.10
C GLU A 142 10.18 -1.95 -32.68
N LYS A 143 10.39 -1.51 -31.43
CA LYS A 143 11.73 -1.26 -30.89
C LYS A 143 12.55 -2.54 -30.76
N GLU A 144 11.99 -3.61 -30.21
CA GLU A 144 12.67 -4.90 -30.10
C GLU A 144 13.05 -5.47 -31.48
N MET A 145 12.15 -5.35 -32.47
CA MET A 145 12.43 -5.78 -33.85
C MET A 145 13.53 -4.93 -34.51
N ALA A 146 13.54 -3.61 -34.26
CA ALA A 146 14.57 -2.71 -34.75
C ALA A 146 15.94 -2.97 -34.10
N GLU A 147 15.99 -3.27 -32.81
CA GLU A 147 17.22 -3.62 -32.09
C GLU A 147 17.79 -4.98 -32.52
N ASN A 148 16.93 -5.96 -32.80
CA ASN A 148 17.33 -7.32 -33.19
C ASN A 148 17.63 -7.49 -34.69
N ASN A 149 17.56 -6.43 -35.51
CA ASN A 149 17.75 -6.49 -36.98
C ASN A 149 16.82 -7.48 -37.72
N ASP A 150 15.69 -7.86 -37.12
CA ASP A 150 14.72 -8.81 -37.70
C ASP A 150 13.75 -8.15 -38.71
N VAL A 151 14.09 -6.95 -39.19
CA VAL A 151 13.23 -6.16 -40.09
C VAL A 151 13.38 -6.65 -41.53
N ASN A 152 12.61 -7.67 -41.90
CA ASN A 152 12.41 -8.06 -43.30
C ASN A 152 11.03 -7.55 -43.78
N ILE A 153 10.93 -6.25 -44.04
CA ILE A 153 9.70 -5.62 -44.53
C ILE A 153 9.54 -5.97 -46.02
N LYS A 154 8.66 -6.93 -46.32
CA LYS A 154 8.21 -7.17 -47.69
C LYS A 154 7.13 -6.16 -48.07
N TYR A 155 7.50 -5.17 -48.87
CA TYR A 155 6.53 -4.31 -49.56
C TYR A 155 5.84 -5.12 -50.66
N PHE A 156 4.54 -5.37 -50.48
CA PHE A 156 3.70 -5.84 -51.57
C PHE A 156 3.16 -4.61 -52.30
N TYR A 157 3.79 -4.26 -53.41
CA TYR A 157 3.19 -3.31 -54.34
C TYR A 157 2.00 -4.01 -55.00
N LYS A 158 0.84 -3.35 -54.96
CA LYS A 158 -0.35 -3.79 -55.69
C LYS A 158 -0.24 -3.17 -57.08
N GLU A 159 0.10 -4.00 -58.07
CA GLU A 159 0.02 -3.64 -59.51
C GLU A 159 -1.43 -3.36 -59.93
#